data_AF-A0A7R9MH05-F1
#
_entry.id   AF-A0A7R9MH05-F1
#
_cell.length_a   1.000
_cell.length_b   1.000
_cell.length_c   1.000
_cell.angle_alpha   90.00
_cell.angle_beta   90.00
_cell.angle_gamma   90.00
#
_symmetry.space_group_name_H-M   'P 1'
#
loop_
_entity.id
_entity.type
_entity.pdbx_description
1 polymer ?
#
loop_
_entity_poly.entity_id
_entity_poly.type
_entity_poly.pdbx_seq_one_letter_code
_entity_poly.pdbx_strand_id
1 'polypeptide(L)' 'MNTVPNTQPDLNFTNLYKTLPQKITPVMSQNLSAPIAFVTLLHLCNERNLKLVGTDDLSNFRIELDVHDIHE' A
#
# COMPACT_ATOMS: atom_id res chain seq x y z
N MET A 1 -2.18 -24.78 -20.88
CA MET A 1 -1.23 -23.83 -20.26
C MET A 1 -2.00 -23.11 -19.15
N ASN A 2 -1.98 -23.68 -17.95
CA ASN A 2 -2.74 -23.15 -16.82
C ASN A 2 -1.81 -22.23 -16.02
N THR A 3 -1.76 -20.96 -16.37
CA THR A 3 -1.24 -19.94 -15.46
C THR A 3 -2.36 -19.60 -14.49
N VAL A 4 -2.43 -20.35 -13.39
CA VAL A 4 -3.08 -19.84 -12.19
C VAL A 4 -2.41 -18.49 -11.89
N PRO A 5 -3.13 -17.37 -11.85
CA PRO A 5 -2.53 -16.17 -11.29
C PRO A 5 -2.23 -16.55 -9.85
N ASN A 6 -0.95 -16.59 -9.49
CA ASN A 6 -0.49 -16.71 -8.13
C ASN A 6 -1.02 -15.48 -7.39
N THR A 7 -2.25 -15.55 -6.88
CA THR A 7 -2.92 -14.49 -6.14
C THR A 7 -2.32 -14.43 -4.73
N GLN A 8 -1.02 -14.15 -4.64
CA GLN A 8 -0.54 -13.44 -3.47
C GLN A 8 -1.33 -12.13 -3.41
N PRO A 9 -1.82 -11.71 -2.24
CA PRO A 9 -2.37 -10.38 -2.10
C PRO A 9 -1.20 -9.40 -2.27
N ASP A 10 -0.87 -9.05 -3.50
CA ASP A 10 -0.01 -7.92 -3.80
C ASP A 10 -0.64 -6.74 -3.07
N LEU A 11 0.02 -6.25 -2.03
CA LEU A 11 -0.49 -5.14 -1.24
C LEU A 11 -0.35 -3.88 -2.09
N ASN A 12 -1.40 -3.56 -2.85
CA ASN A 12 -1.41 -2.41 -3.75
C ASN A 12 -2.24 -1.27 -3.16
N PHE A 13 -1.79 -0.03 -3.41
CA PHE A 13 -2.38 1.18 -2.85
C PHE A 13 -3.85 1.32 -3.19
N THR A 14 -4.27 1.00 -4.42
CA THR A 14 -5.69 1.07 -4.80
C THR A 14 -6.56 0.12 -3.97
N ASN A 15 -6.09 -1.09 -3.70
CA ASN A 15 -6.85 -2.06 -2.92
C ASN A 15 -6.89 -1.67 -1.44
N LEU A 16 -5.75 -1.18 -0.92
CA LEU A 16 -5.66 -0.61 0.42
C LEU A 16 -6.60 0.59 0.58
N TYR A 17 -6.63 1.52 -0.38
CA TYR A 17 -7.50 2.70 -0.36
C TYR A 17 -9.00 2.34 -0.45
N LYS A 18 -9.35 1.25 -1.14
CA LYS A 18 -10.73 0.74 -1.20
C LYS A 18 -11.17 0.03 0.09
N THR A 19 -10.23 -0.60 0.80
CA THR A 19 -10.51 -1.37 2.01
C THR A 19 -10.36 -0.55 3.30
N LEU A 20 -9.53 0.50 3.30
CA LEU A 20 -9.32 1.40 4.44
C LEU A 20 -10.63 2.00 4.98
N PRO A 21 -11.54 2.54 4.13
CA PRO A 21 -12.81 3.12 4.55
C PRO A 21 -13.68 2.15 5.36
N GLN A 22 -13.60 0.85 5.04
CA GLN A 22 -14.37 -0.19 5.75
C GLN A 22 -13.76 -0.60 7.09
N LYS A 23 -12.49 -0.25 7.33
CA LYS A 23 -11.75 -0.60 8.55
C LYS A 23 -11.64 0.56 9.54
N ILE A 24 -11.98 1.78 9.12
CA ILE A 24 -11.93 3.00 9.94
C ILE A 24 -13.32 3.48 10.31
N THR A 25 -13.41 4.38 11.30
CA THR A 25 -14.67 5.01 11.68
C THR A 25 -15.22 5.87 10.52
N PRO A 26 -16.56 6.02 10.42
CA PRO A 26 -17.19 6.78 9.35
C PRO A 26 -16.69 8.23 9.26
N VAL A 27 -16.35 8.84 10.41
CA VAL A 27 -15.75 10.18 10.47
C VAL A 27 -14.38 10.23 9.80
N MET A 28 -13.51 9.24 10.06
CA MET A 28 -12.20 9.15 9.39
C MET A 28 -12.35 8.82 7.90
N SER A 29 -13.32 7.98 7.53
CA SER A 29 -13.59 7.67 6.12
C SER A 29 -14.06 8.90 5.32
N GLN A 30 -14.80 9.81 5.93
CA GLN A 30 -15.21 11.05 5.28
C GLN A 30 -14.06 12.06 5.12
N ASN A 31 -13.08 12.02 6.04
CA ASN A 31 -11.87 12.84 5.97
C ASN A 31 -10.73 12.15 5.20
N LEU A 32 -10.91 10.89 4.79
CA LEU A 32 -9.92 10.14 4.03
C LEU A 32 -9.92 10.64 2.59
N SER A 33 -8.82 11.28 2.21
CA SER A 33 -8.55 11.67 0.82
C SER A 33 -7.33 10.91 0.30
N ALA A 34 -7.23 10.78 -1.02
CA ALA A 34 -6.08 10.18 -1.69
C ALA A 34 -4.73 10.72 -1.17
N PRO A 35 -4.51 12.04 -1.03
CA PRO A 35 -3.26 12.56 -0.50
C PRO A 35 -3.04 12.21 0.98
N ILE A 36 -4.07 12.19 1.83
CA ILE A 36 -3.91 11.82 3.25
C ILE A 36 -3.53 10.34 3.37
N ALA A 37 -4.22 9.45 2.64
CA ALA A 37 -3.91 8.04 2.63
C ALA A 37 -2.48 7.77 2.11
N PHE A 38 -2.07 8.52 1.09
CA PHE A 38 -0.71 8.42 0.55
C PHE A 38 0.35 8.91 1.53
N VAL A 39 0.13 10.07 2.17
CA VAL A 39 1.04 10.59 3.20
C VAL A 39 1.15 9.63 4.38
N THR A 40 0.03 9.06 4.86
CA THR A 40 0.08 8.05 5.94
C THR A 40 0.83 6.80 5.52
N LEU A 41 0.72 6.39 4.25
CA LEU A 41 1.48 5.26 3.72
C LEU A 41 2.98 5.55 3.65
N LEU A 42 3.37 6.75 3.22
CA LEU A 42 4.78 7.17 3.20
C LEU A 42 5.38 7.20 4.61
N HIS A 43 4.63 7.67 5.61
CA HIS A 43 5.07 7.60 7.01
C HIS A 43 5.24 6.14 7.45
N LEU A 44 4.27 5.27 7.14
CA LEU A 44 4.37 3.85 7.46
C LEU A 44 5.55 3.17 6.75
N CYS A 45 5.83 3.54 5.50
CA CYS A 45 7.01 3.12 4.76
C CYS A 45 8.30 3.46 5.51
N ASN A 46 8.39 4.69 6.01
CA ASN A 46 9.54 5.14 6.80
C ASN A 46 9.62 4.45 8.18
N GLU A 47 8.49 4.16 8.82
CA GLU A 47 8.43 3.59 10.18
C GLU A 47 8.48 2.05 10.26
N ARG A 48 8.22 1.35 9.14
CA ARG A 48 8.12 -0.12 9.09
C ARG A 48 9.04 -0.74 8.06
N ASN A 49 9.99 0.04 7.52
CA ASN A 49 10.85 -0.35 6.41
C ASN A 49 10.00 -0.96 5.28
N LEU A 50 8.98 -0.23 4.82
CA LEU A 50 8.25 -0.63 3.61
C LEU A 50 8.73 0.24 2.47
N LYS A 51 8.89 -0.35 1.30
CA LYS A 51 9.16 0.35 0.06
C LYS A 51 7.90 0.47 -0.77
N LEU A 52 7.75 1.62 -1.42
CA LEU A 52 6.67 1.88 -2.35
C LEU A 52 7.21 1.76 -3.78
N VAL A 53 6.73 0.77 -4.53
CA VAL A 53 7.14 0.52 -5.92
C VAL A 53 6.05 0.96 -6.86
N GLY A 54 6.29 2.06 -7.59
CA GLY A 54 5.39 2.56 -8.62
C GLY A 54 5.35 1.63 -9.85
N THR A 55 4.19 1.58 -10.53
CA THR A 55 4.10 1.05 -11.89
C THR A 55 4.62 2.07 -12.90
N ASP A 56 4.99 1.65 -14.12
CA ASP A 56 5.46 2.53 -15.21
C ASP A 56 4.55 3.75 -15.46
N ASP A 57 3.24 3.57 -15.25
CA ASP A 57 2.22 4.58 -15.48
C ASP A 57 1.88 5.41 -14.21
N LEU A 58 2.51 5.14 -13.07
CA LEU A 58 2.24 5.77 -11.75
C LEU A 58 0.78 5.68 -11.26
N SER A 59 -0.09 4.99 -11.99
CA SER A 59 -1.50 4.80 -11.67
C SER A 59 -1.74 3.90 -10.46
N ASN A 60 -0.73 3.10 -10.08
CA ASN A 60 -0.80 2.27 -8.89
C ASN A 60 0.59 2.08 -8.26
N PHE A 61 0.57 1.72 -6.97
CA PHE A 61 1.77 1.45 -6.19
C PHE A 61 1.67 0.10 -5.54
N ARG A 62 2.72 -0.71 -5.65
CA ARG A 62 2.92 -1.93 -4.86
C ARG A 62 3.67 -1.57 -3.59
N ILE A 63 3.25 -2.13 -2.47
CA ILE A 63 3.87 -1.97 -1.17
C ILE A 63 4.61 -3.27 -0.87
N GLU A 64 5.90 -3.17 -0.66
CA GLU A 64 6.76 -4.31 -0.36
C GLU A 64 7.55 -4.04 0.92
N LEU A 65 7.96 -5.10 1.63
CA LEU A 65 8.88 -4.97 2.75
C LEU A 65 10.28 -4.70 2.23
N ASP A 66 10.90 -3.64 2.75
CA ASP A 66 12.30 -3.30 2.52
C ASP A 66 13.14 -4.02 3.58
N VAL A 67 13.65 -5.19 3.22
CA VAL A 67 14.39 -6.08 4.13
C VAL A 67 15.90 -5.72 4.17
N HIS A 68 16.25 -4.44 4.06
CA HIS A 68 17.66 -4.02 3.99
C HIS A 68 18.39 -3.94 5.35
N ASP A 69 17.77 -4.38 6.44
CA ASP A 69 18.31 -4.25 7.81
C ASP A 69 18.60 -5.61 8.51
N ILE A 70 19.09 -6.60 7.77
CA ILE A 70 19.77 -7.77 8.37
C ILE A 70 21.08 -8.05 7.64
N HIS A 71 22.09 -7.22 7.87
CA HIS A 71 23.52 -7.58 7.90
C HIS A 71 24.37 -6.30 7.79
N GLU A 72 24.73 -5.73 8.93
CA GLU A 72 26.12 -5.34 9.21
C GLU A 72 26.43 -5.50 10.70
#